data_AF-F3AUA8-F1
#
_entry.id   AF-F3AUA8-F1
#
_cell.length_a   1.000
_cell.length_b   1.000
_cell.length_c   1.000
_cell.angle_alpha   90.00
_cell.angle_beta   90.00
_cell.angle_gamma   90.00
#
_symmetry.space_group_name_H-M   'P 1'
#
loop_
_entity.id
_entity.type
_entity.pdbx_description
1 polymer ?
#
loop_
_entity_poly.entity_id
_entity_poly.type
_entity_poly.pdbx_seq_one_letter_code
_entity_poly.pdbx_strand_id
1 'polypeptide(L)' 'MVINFILRTFFRKEVSTMAVIYATLIVKGKKTIAEVPAVIKEQVKQILIDLEVPELAE' A
#
# COMPACT_ATOMS: atom_id res chain seq x y z
N MET A 1 18.00 -9.00 -17.84
CA MET A 1 18.21 -7.82 -16.97
C MET A 1 17.29 -6.64 -17.33
N VAL A 2 17.02 -6.36 -18.62
CA VAL A 2 16.16 -5.24 -19.06
C VAL A 2 14.66 -5.45 -18.77
N ILE A 3 14.15 -6.67 -18.93
CA ILE A 3 12.74 -7.03 -18.71
C ILE A 3 12.28 -6.67 -17.27
N ASN A 4 13.11 -6.93 -16.26
CA ASN A 4 12.78 -6.64 -14.87
C ASN A 4 12.68 -5.11 -14.59
N PHE A 5 13.36 -4.29 -15.38
CA PHE A 5 13.32 -2.83 -15.27
C PHE A 5 12.04 -2.26 -15.88
N ILE A 6 11.65 -2.76 -17.08
CA ILE A 6 10.42 -2.38 -17.78
C ILE A 6 9.18 -2.83 -16.97
N LEU A 7 9.21 -4.04 -16.41
CA LEU A 7 8.13 -4.52 -15.54
C LEU A 7 8.02 -3.66 -14.27
N ARG A 8 9.13 -3.33 -13.60
CA ARG A 8 9.10 -2.45 -12.42
C ARG A 8 8.55 -1.05 -12.71
N THR A 9 8.80 -0.47 -13.88
CA THR A 9 8.24 0.84 -14.23
C THR A 9 6.76 0.76 -14.59
N PHE A 10 6.30 -0.34 -15.21
CA PHE A 10 4.89 -0.52 -15.54
C PHE A 10 4.04 -0.83 -14.29
N PHE A 11 4.51 -1.73 -13.43
CA PHE A 11 3.80 -2.14 -12.21
C PHE A 11 3.73 -1.05 -11.13
N ARG A 12 4.53 0.01 -11.21
CA ARG A 12 4.53 1.11 -10.23
C ARG A 12 3.16 1.77 -10.06
N LYS A 13 2.39 1.95 -11.13
CA LYS A 13 1.05 2.55 -11.04
C LYS A 13 0.07 1.63 -10.31
N GLU A 14 0.08 0.34 -10.64
CA GLU A 14 -0.80 -0.64 -10.00
C GLU A 14 -0.48 -0.83 -8.52
N VAL A 15 0.81 -0.79 -8.16
CA VAL A 15 1.29 -0.87 -6.77
C VAL A 15 0.71 0.26 -5.92
N SER A 16 0.67 1.50 -6.44
CA SER A 16 0.05 2.64 -5.73
C SER A 16 -1.46 2.49 -5.59
N THR A 17 -2.16 2.04 -6.64
CA THR A 17 -3.61 1.78 -6.55
C THR A 17 -3.92 0.70 -5.51
N MET A 18 -3.11 -0.36 -5.45
CA MET A 18 -3.26 -1.40 -4.44
C MET A 18 -3.03 -0.87 -3.02
N ALA A 19 -2.06 0.02 -2.81
CA ALA A 19 -1.83 0.65 -1.51
C ALA A 19 -3.06 1.46 -1.03
N VAL A 20 -3.69 2.23 -1.92
CA VAL A 20 -4.91 3.00 -1.60
C VAL A 20 -6.07 2.07 -1.26
N ILE A 21 -6.24 0.96 -1.99
CA ILE A 21 -7.28 -0.03 -1.70
C ILE A 21 -7.06 -0.63 -0.30
N TYR A 22 -5.83 -1.04 0.03
CA TYR A 22 -5.52 -1.60 1.35
C TYR A 22 -5.70 -0.59 2.49
N ALA A 23 -5.23 0.65 2.33
CA ALA A 23 -5.48 1.71 3.30
C ALA A 23 -6.99 1.91 3.53
N THR A 24 -7.78 1.92 2.46
CA THR A 24 -9.25 2.01 2.56
C THR A 24 -9.88 0.81 3.27
N LEU A 25 -9.38 -0.41 3.01
CA LEU A 25 -9.86 -1.62 3.69
C LEU A 25 -9.51 -1.62 5.18
N ILE A 26 -8.36 -1.07 5.54
CA ILE A 26 -7.92 -0.90 6.93
C ILE A 26 -8.79 0.13 7.65
N VAL A 27 -9.03 1.30 7.04
CA VAL A 27 -9.96 2.32 7.56
C VAL A 27 -11.37 1.75 7.76
N LYS A 28 -11.80 0.83 6.89
CA LYS A 28 -13.08 0.12 7.02
C LYS A 28 -13.07 -1.05 8.01
N GLY A 29 -11.95 -1.32 8.69
CA GLY A 29 -11.79 -2.43 9.64
C GLY A 29 -11.87 -3.83 9.00
N LYS A 30 -11.71 -3.93 7.67
CA LYS A 30 -11.79 -5.20 6.93
C LYS A 30 -10.46 -5.92 6.81
N LYS A 31 -9.36 -5.19 6.98
CA LYS A 31 -7.99 -5.70 6.94
C LYS A 31 -7.11 -5.01 7.97
N THR A 32 -6.00 -5.64 8.32
CA THR A 32 -4.98 -5.10 9.22
C THR A 32 -3.66 -4.84 8.47
N ILE A 33 -2.77 -4.03 9.05
CA ILE A 33 -1.43 -3.76 8.50
C ILE A 33 -0.57 -5.02 8.36
N ALA A 34 -0.83 -6.04 9.18
CA ALA A 34 -0.18 -7.34 9.08
C ALA A 34 -0.52 -8.07 7.77
N GLU A 35 -1.69 -7.83 7.19
CA GLU A 35 -2.14 -8.44 5.93
C GLU A 35 -1.65 -7.69 4.69
N VAL A 36 -0.99 -6.54 4.88
CA VAL A 36 -0.47 -5.74 3.78
C VAL A 36 0.85 -6.35 3.28
N PRO A 37 0.99 -6.62 1.97
CA PRO A 37 2.25 -7.08 1.39
C PRO A 37 3.41 -6.12 1.69
N ALA A 38 4.57 -6.67 2.07
CA ALA A 38 5.75 -5.89 2.46
C ALA A 38 6.18 -4.84 1.42
N VAL A 39 5.93 -5.11 0.13
CA VAL A 39 6.25 -4.21 -0.99
C VAL A 39 5.47 -2.89 -0.93
N ILE A 40 4.25 -2.90 -0.42
CA ILE A 40 3.38 -1.71 -0.32
C ILE A 40 3.14 -1.24 1.12
N LYS A 41 3.64 -1.97 2.12
CA LYS A 41 3.40 -1.70 3.54
C LYS A 41 3.75 -0.26 3.93
N GLU A 42 4.89 0.25 3.46
CA GLU A 42 5.28 1.63 3.75
C GLU A 42 4.44 2.67 2.99
N GLN A 43 3.98 2.36 1.77
CA GLN A 43 3.04 3.24 1.06
C GLN A 43 1.69 3.29 1.79
N VAL A 44 1.19 2.15 2.28
CA VAL A 44 -0.06 2.08 3.04
C VAL A 44 0.03 2.86 4.34
N LYS A 45 1.13 2.73 5.10
CA LYS A 45 1.36 3.52 6.31
C LYS A 45 1.37 5.01 6.02
N GLN A 46 2.07 5.44 4.96
CA GLN A 46 2.08 6.84 4.57
C GLN A 46 0.67 7.34 4.24
N ILE A 47 -0.12 6.56 3.49
CA ILE A 47 -1.51 6.91 3.18
C ILE A 47 -2.36 7.01 4.46
N LEU A 48 -2.17 6.12 5.44
CA LEU A 48 -2.91 6.20 6.71
C LEU A 48 -2.51 7.42 7.55
N ILE A 49 -1.24 7.82 7.51
CA ILE A 49 -0.76 9.07 8.12
C ILE A 49 -1.38 10.27 7.41
N ASP A 50 -1.39 10.28 6.07
CA ASP A 50 -1.98 11.34 5.26
C ASP A 50 -3.51 11.44 5.45
N LEU A 51 -4.16 10.32 5.82
CA LEU A 51 -5.58 10.25 6.18
C LEU A 51 -5.85 10.56 7.67
N GLU A 52 -4.84 10.99 8.44
CA GLU A 52 -4.94 11.36 9.85
C GLU A 52 -5.42 10.21 10.77
N VAL A 53 -5.19 8.95 10.38
CA VAL A 53 -5.53 7.74 11.14
C VAL A 53 -4.31 6.85 11.41
N PRO A 54 -3.25 7.39 12.03
CA PRO A 54 -2.02 6.65 12.25
C PRO A 54 -2.18 5.48 13.22
N GLU A 55 -3.20 5.47 14.10
CA GLU A 55 -3.44 4.33 15.00
C GLU A 55 -3.74 3.01 14.25
N LEU A 56 -4.22 3.10 13.00
CA LEU A 56 -4.47 1.93 12.17
C LEU A 56 -3.21 1.43 11.45
N ALA A 57 -2.08 2.12 11.63
CA ALA A 57 -0.78 1.77 11.05
C ALA A 57 0.00 0.73 11.90
N GLU A 58 -0.53 0.35 13.07
CA GLU A 58 0.05 -0.62 14.02
C GLU A 58 -0.19 -2.09 13.62
#